data_AF-A0A382AJ99-F1
#
_entry.id   AF-A0A382AJ99-F1
#
_cell.length_a   1.000
_cell.length_b   1.000
_cell.length_c   1.000
_cell.angle_alpha   90.00
_cell.angle_beta   90.00
_cell.angle_gamma   90.00
#
_symmetry.space_group_name_H-M   'P 1'
#
loop_
_entity.id
_entity.type
_entity.pdbx_description
1 polymer ?
#
loop_
_entity_poly.entity_id
_entity_poly.type
_entity_poly.pdbx_seq_one_letter_code
_entity_poly.pdbx_strand_id
1 'polypeptide(L)'
;MQSFIDDGTITKSDWIFFGRIIYHLMICFIVNPEKAIRRSKAQLNRVLRFYEKEVRVRKLALKSDLFLKANDIDVERLQTQLCSFQESLDYWASRHASTDLCFEYEIHLYLYYKWMDNYEFDDYYQRELLMSLMNLCGYYGTRYFSLERLGSEKKVLMSEMIMGSELLRILDYATESGSGDEMVPGSDIEILTSEADAHLN
;
A
#
# COMPACT_ATOMS: atom_id res chain seq x y z
N MET A 1 22.34 -5.34 3.28
CA MET A 1 21.11 -5.24 2.46
C MET A 1 20.54 -3.82 2.40
N GLN A 2 21.05 -2.87 3.19
CA GLN A 2 20.75 -1.42 3.09
C GLN A 2 21.43 -0.72 1.89
N SER A 3 22.36 -1.38 1.18
CA SER A 3 23.31 -0.75 0.26
C SER A 3 22.92 -0.75 -1.22
N PHE A 4 21.71 -1.20 -1.57
CA PHE A 4 21.25 -1.26 -2.96
C PHE A 4 20.30 -0.12 -3.36
N ILE A 5 19.87 0.72 -2.40
CA ILE A 5 18.95 1.85 -2.63
C ILE A 5 19.72 3.20 -2.67
N ASP A 6 20.92 3.24 -2.07
CA ASP A 6 21.64 4.49 -1.75
C ASP A 6 22.44 5.13 -2.90
N ASP A 7 22.44 4.60 -4.13
CA ASP A 7 23.14 5.26 -5.26
C ASP A 7 22.21 6.11 -6.14
N GLY A 8 20.91 6.17 -5.82
CA GLY A 8 19.91 6.92 -6.59
C GLY A 8 19.57 6.32 -7.95
N THR A 9 20.08 5.12 -8.27
CA THR A 9 19.77 4.45 -9.53
C THR A 9 18.37 3.86 -9.48
N ILE A 10 17.47 4.38 -10.32
CA ILE A 10 16.17 3.77 -10.56
C ILE A 10 16.37 2.53 -11.44
N THR A 11 16.14 1.35 -10.88
CA THR A 11 16.24 0.09 -11.61
C THR A 11 15.01 -0.14 -12.51
N LYS A 12 15.09 -1.18 -13.36
CA LYS A 12 13.94 -1.55 -14.22
C LYS A 12 12.72 -1.93 -13.39
N SER A 13 12.91 -2.61 -12.28
CA SER A 13 11.83 -3.09 -11.42
C SER A 13 11.22 -1.95 -10.61
N ASP A 14 12.01 -0.98 -10.16
CA ASP A 14 11.50 0.27 -9.57
C ASP A 14 10.58 1.03 -10.53
N TRP A 15 10.95 1.09 -11.82
CA TRP A 15 10.10 1.67 -12.86
C TRP A 15 8.81 0.88 -13.08
N ILE A 16 8.85 -0.44 -13.01
CA ILE A 16 7.66 -1.30 -13.13
C ILE A 16 6.72 -1.04 -11.95
N PHE A 17 7.26 -0.99 -10.73
CA PHE A 17 6.50 -0.69 -9.53
C PHE A 17 5.86 0.69 -9.60
N PHE A 18 6.62 1.72 -9.98
CA PHE A 18 6.08 3.06 -10.20
C PHE A 18 5.01 3.09 -11.29
N GLY A 19 5.21 2.38 -12.39
CA GLY A 19 4.21 2.22 -13.45
C GLY A 19 2.89 1.65 -12.94
N ARG A 20 2.94 0.66 -12.04
CA ARG A 20 1.74 0.12 -11.36
C ARG A 20 1.07 1.19 -10.49
N ILE A 21 1.84 1.98 -9.73
CA ILE A 21 1.30 3.07 -8.93
C ILE A 21 0.52 4.07 -9.80
N ILE A 22 1.13 4.53 -10.90
CA ILE A 22 0.50 5.47 -11.82
C ILE A 22 -0.75 4.87 -12.46
N TYR A 23 -0.70 3.61 -12.89
CA TYR A 23 -1.85 2.92 -13.46
C TYR A 23 -3.04 2.86 -12.48
N HIS A 24 -2.79 2.48 -11.23
CA HIS A 24 -3.83 2.42 -10.20
C HIS A 24 -4.40 3.81 -9.85
N LEU A 25 -3.56 4.85 -9.76
CA LEU A 25 -4.01 6.23 -9.61
C LEU A 25 -4.93 6.65 -10.76
N MET A 26 -4.55 6.37 -12.01
CA MET A 26 -5.37 6.67 -13.18
C MET A 26 -6.72 5.93 -13.13
N ILE A 27 -6.74 4.67 -12.69
CA ILE A 27 -8.00 3.94 -12.48
C ILE A 27 -8.88 4.67 -11.47
N CYS A 28 -8.33 5.12 -10.34
CA CYS A 28 -9.09 5.88 -9.35
C CYS A 28 -9.67 7.17 -9.95
N PHE A 29 -8.93 7.83 -10.83
CA PHE A 29 -9.32 9.10 -11.44
C PHE A 29 -10.40 8.98 -12.54
N ILE A 30 -10.41 7.90 -13.29
CA ILE A 30 -11.39 7.70 -14.38
C ILE A 30 -12.74 7.21 -13.83
N VAL A 31 -12.75 6.63 -12.63
CA VAL A 31 -13.94 6.00 -12.05
C VAL A 31 -14.83 7.03 -11.35
N ASN A 32 -16.15 6.87 -11.47
CA ASN A 32 -17.09 7.75 -10.78
C ASN A 32 -17.02 7.59 -9.24
N PRO A 33 -17.40 8.61 -8.47
CA PRO A 33 -17.23 8.61 -7.00
C PRO A 33 -17.86 7.39 -6.32
N GLU A 34 -19.09 7.04 -6.69
CA GLU A 34 -19.82 5.90 -6.09
C GLU A 34 -19.13 4.56 -6.33
N LYS A 35 -18.56 4.37 -7.51
CA LYS A 35 -17.83 3.15 -7.85
C LYS A 35 -16.47 3.13 -7.17
N ALA A 36 -15.81 4.29 -7.02
CA ALA A 36 -14.56 4.42 -6.28
C ALA A 36 -14.75 4.06 -4.79
N ILE A 37 -15.78 4.61 -4.14
CA ILE A 37 -16.13 4.28 -2.74
C ILE A 37 -16.43 2.79 -2.59
N ARG A 38 -17.22 2.20 -3.50
CA ARG A 38 -17.54 0.76 -3.45
C ARG A 38 -16.29 -0.12 -3.59
N ARG A 39 -15.38 0.21 -4.52
CA ARG A 39 -14.12 -0.52 -4.71
C ARG A 39 -13.22 -0.40 -3.49
N SER A 40 -13.06 0.82 -2.97
CA SER A 40 -12.29 1.07 -1.77
C SER A 40 -12.82 0.29 -0.56
N LYS A 41 -14.14 0.24 -0.34
CA LYS A 41 -14.73 -0.60 0.72
C LYS A 41 -14.45 -2.09 0.49
N ALA A 42 -14.55 -2.57 -0.74
CA ALA A 42 -14.26 -3.97 -1.04
C ALA A 42 -12.78 -4.31 -0.77
N GLN A 43 -11.86 -3.40 -1.10
CA GLN A 43 -10.43 -3.54 -0.84
C GLN A 43 -10.15 -3.53 0.67
N LEU A 44 -10.71 -2.57 1.43
CA LEU A 44 -10.60 -2.55 2.89
C LEU A 44 -11.13 -3.82 3.55
N ASN A 45 -12.22 -4.39 3.04
CA ASN A 45 -12.71 -5.69 3.54
C ASN A 45 -11.70 -6.83 3.34
N ARG A 46 -10.91 -6.81 2.25
CA ARG A 46 -9.82 -7.79 2.06
C ARG A 46 -8.70 -7.56 3.09
N VAL A 47 -8.33 -6.29 3.29
CA VAL A 47 -7.32 -5.88 4.28
C VAL A 47 -7.71 -6.32 5.68
N LEU A 48 -8.94 -6.03 6.11
CA LEU A 48 -9.47 -6.44 7.40
C LEU A 48 -9.44 -7.95 7.60
N ARG A 49 -9.95 -8.72 6.63
CA ARG A 49 -9.95 -10.19 6.70
C ARG A 49 -8.55 -10.78 6.85
N PHE A 50 -7.56 -10.18 6.19
CA PHE A 50 -6.17 -10.59 6.33
C PHE A 50 -5.70 -10.35 7.78
N TYR A 51 -5.83 -9.12 8.28
CA TYR A 51 -5.37 -8.77 9.63
C TYR A 51 -6.11 -9.56 10.72
N GLU A 52 -7.42 -9.76 10.58
CA GLU A 52 -8.21 -10.63 11.47
C GLU A 52 -7.66 -12.05 11.54
N LYS A 53 -7.30 -12.62 10.38
CA LYS A 53 -6.72 -13.96 10.28
C LYS A 53 -5.34 -13.99 10.94
N GLU A 54 -4.47 -13.03 10.64
CA GLU A 54 -3.11 -12.95 11.20
C GLU A 54 -3.13 -12.80 12.73
N VAL A 55 -4.02 -11.95 13.26
CA VAL A 55 -4.26 -11.79 14.70
C VAL A 55 -4.76 -13.10 15.32
N ARG A 56 -5.74 -13.75 14.69
CA ARG A 56 -6.33 -14.99 15.20
C ARG A 56 -5.31 -16.13 15.26
N VAL A 57 -4.51 -16.33 14.21
CA VAL A 57 -3.51 -17.39 14.14
C VAL A 57 -2.48 -17.23 15.25
N ARG A 58 -1.96 -16.01 15.47
CA ARG A 58 -0.98 -15.74 16.52
C ARG A 58 -1.56 -15.91 17.93
N LYS A 59 -2.79 -15.43 18.15
CA LYS A 59 -3.52 -15.68 19.41
C LYS A 59 -3.73 -17.18 19.68
N LEU A 60 -3.93 -18.00 18.65
CA LEU A 60 -4.05 -19.46 18.81
C LEU A 60 -2.69 -20.13 19.07
N ALA A 61 -1.65 -19.74 18.35
CA ALA A 61 -0.30 -20.24 18.55
C ALA A 61 0.20 -19.98 19.98
N LEU A 62 0.00 -18.75 20.49
CA LEU A 62 0.38 -18.36 21.85
C LEU A 62 -0.37 -19.10 22.96
N LYS A 63 -1.49 -19.78 22.66
CA LYS A 63 -2.23 -20.59 23.63
C LYS A 63 -1.70 -22.01 23.77
N SER A 64 -0.79 -22.45 22.91
CA SER A 64 -0.34 -23.84 22.85
C SER A 64 1.16 -23.95 23.10
N ASP A 65 1.54 -24.19 24.35
CA ASP A 65 2.94 -24.43 24.73
C ASP A 65 3.57 -25.60 23.96
N LEU A 66 2.75 -26.62 23.64
CA LEU A 66 3.20 -27.77 22.86
C LEU A 66 3.53 -27.38 21.42
N PHE A 67 2.68 -26.56 20.78
CA PHE A 67 2.95 -26.04 19.44
C PHE A 67 4.18 -25.14 19.43
N LEU A 68 4.31 -24.23 20.41
CA LEU A 68 5.45 -23.31 20.52
C LEU A 68 6.75 -24.08 20.67
N LYS A 69 6.81 -25.06 21.58
CA LYS A 69 8.00 -25.90 21.81
C LYS A 69 8.32 -26.80 20.61
N ALA A 70 7.31 -27.41 19.99
CA ALA A 70 7.53 -28.33 18.88
C ALA A 70 8.06 -27.64 17.61
N ASN A 71 7.83 -26.33 17.47
CA ASN A 71 8.24 -25.55 16.31
C ASN A 71 9.34 -24.53 16.62
N ASP A 72 9.95 -24.59 17.82
CA ASP A 72 10.99 -23.66 18.28
C ASP A 72 10.61 -22.18 18.07
N ILE A 73 9.36 -21.84 18.41
CA ILE A 73 8.83 -20.49 18.19
C ILE A 73 9.24 -19.57 19.33
N ASP A 74 9.89 -18.47 18.97
CA ASP A 74 10.15 -17.35 19.86
C ASP A 74 8.83 -16.66 20.28
N VAL A 75 8.50 -16.81 21.57
CA VAL A 75 7.28 -16.29 22.17
C VAL A 75 7.27 -14.77 22.21
N GLU A 76 8.40 -14.13 22.51
CA GLU A 76 8.49 -12.68 22.61
C GLU A 76 8.29 -12.06 21.23
N ARG A 77 8.98 -12.59 20.22
CA ARG A 77 8.78 -12.17 18.83
C ARG A 77 7.34 -12.38 18.35
N LEU A 78 6.73 -13.52 18.67
CA LEU A 78 5.34 -13.79 18.30
C LEU A 78 4.35 -12.83 18.96
N GLN A 79 4.61 -12.43 20.21
CA GLN A 79 3.82 -11.41 20.92
C GLN A 79 3.98 -10.03 20.28
N THR A 80 5.20 -9.61 19.95
CA THR A 80 5.45 -8.35 19.24
C THR A 80 4.73 -8.31 17.91
N GLN A 81 4.79 -9.40 17.13
CA GLN A 81 4.04 -9.52 15.88
C GLN A 81 2.54 -9.42 16.11
N LEU A 82 2.01 -10.12 17.12
CA LEU A 82 0.58 -10.02 17.44
C LEU A 82 0.15 -8.58 17.75
N CYS A 83 0.93 -7.84 18.54
CA CYS A 83 0.65 -6.43 18.83
C CYS A 83 0.62 -5.60 17.55
N SER A 84 1.65 -5.70 16.70
CA SER A 84 1.72 -4.96 15.44
C SER A 84 0.55 -5.27 14.48
N PHE A 85 0.17 -6.54 14.34
CA PHE A 85 -1.00 -6.91 13.52
C PHE A 85 -2.32 -6.44 14.13
N GLN A 86 -2.43 -6.38 15.46
CA GLN A 86 -3.62 -5.84 16.14
C GLN A 86 -3.73 -4.32 15.94
N GLU A 87 -2.63 -3.58 16.08
CA GLU A 87 -2.59 -2.13 15.82
C GLU A 87 -2.99 -1.82 14.36
N SER A 88 -2.48 -2.60 13.41
CA SER A 88 -2.85 -2.47 12.00
C SER A 88 -4.33 -2.80 11.77
N LEU A 89 -4.84 -3.86 12.40
CA LEU A 89 -6.26 -4.22 12.32
C LEU A 89 -7.14 -3.07 12.83
N ASP A 90 -6.81 -2.51 13.99
CA ASP A 90 -7.58 -1.45 14.63
C ASP A 90 -7.55 -0.16 13.78
N TYR A 91 -6.39 0.17 13.21
CA TYR A 91 -6.25 1.27 12.25
C TYR A 91 -7.18 1.07 11.05
N TRP A 92 -7.07 -0.05 10.33
CA TRP A 92 -7.86 -0.29 9.12
C TRP A 92 -9.36 -0.43 9.42
N ALA A 93 -9.73 -0.91 10.61
CA ALA A 93 -11.12 -0.97 11.05
C ALA A 93 -11.69 0.44 11.26
N SER A 94 -10.90 1.35 11.84
CA SER A 94 -11.27 2.75 11.98
C SER A 94 -11.46 3.43 10.61
N ARG A 95 -10.58 3.15 9.65
CA ARG A 95 -10.70 3.65 8.27
C ARG A 95 -11.98 3.10 7.61
N HIS A 96 -12.24 1.80 7.69
CA HIS A 96 -13.45 1.18 7.10
C HIS A 96 -14.76 1.74 7.66
N ALA A 97 -14.79 2.18 8.92
CA ALA A 97 -15.96 2.78 9.55
C ALA A 97 -16.25 4.23 9.07
N SER A 98 -15.26 4.92 8.49
CA SER A 98 -15.43 6.29 7.99
C SER A 98 -16.27 6.32 6.71
N THR A 99 -17.14 7.33 6.60
CA THR A 99 -18.11 7.48 5.50
C THR A 99 -17.61 8.32 4.33
N ASP A 100 -16.50 9.03 4.50
CA ASP A 100 -16.16 10.18 3.66
C ASP A 100 -15.01 9.92 2.69
N LEU A 101 -14.34 8.77 2.76
CA LEU A 101 -13.03 8.59 2.15
C LEU A 101 -12.99 7.44 1.13
N CYS A 102 -12.32 7.73 0.01
CA CYS A 102 -11.89 6.74 -0.98
C CYS A 102 -10.44 6.33 -0.63
N PHE A 103 -10.31 5.32 0.21
CA PHE A 103 -9.02 4.85 0.72
C PHE A 103 -8.12 4.20 -0.34
N GLU A 104 -8.72 3.64 -1.40
CA GLU A 104 -7.96 3.08 -2.53
C GLU A 104 -7.07 4.16 -3.16
N TYR A 105 -7.64 5.34 -3.40
CA TYR A 105 -6.90 6.51 -3.88
C TYR A 105 -5.79 6.94 -2.92
N GLU A 106 -6.08 7.04 -1.62
CA GLU A 106 -5.10 7.47 -0.61
C GLU A 106 -3.90 6.52 -0.53
N ILE A 107 -4.13 5.21 -0.62
CA ILE A 107 -3.04 4.23 -0.59
C ILE A 107 -2.13 4.41 -1.82
N HIS A 108 -2.71 4.50 -3.02
CA HIS A 108 -1.93 4.69 -4.24
C HIS A 108 -1.21 6.04 -4.25
N LEU A 109 -1.82 7.07 -3.66
CA LEU A 109 -1.20 8.38 -3.50
C LEU A 109 -0.04 8.36 -2.49
N TYR A 110 -0.18 7.61 -1.40
CA TYR A 110 0.89 7.44 -0.42
C TYR A 110 2.11 6.77 -1.08
N LEU A 111 1.88 5.68 -1.82
CA LEU A 111 2.95 4.96 -2.51
C LEU A 111 3.62 5.84 -3.57
N TYR A 112 2.85 6.65 -4.28
CA TYR A 112 3.37 7.62 -5.23
C TYR A 112 4.34 8.60 -4.57
N TYR A 113 3.92 9.25 -3.47
CA TYR A 113 4.78 10.21 -2.78
C TYR A 113 5.98 9.55 -2.13
N LYS A 114 5.80 8.38 -1.50
CA LYS A 114 6.91 7.64 -0.88
C LYS A 114 7.95 7.22 -1.93
N TRP A 115 7.53 6.71 -3.09
CA TRP A 115 8.44 6.37 -4.18
C TRP A 115 9.18 7.60 -4.69
N MET A 116 8.47 8.70 -4.96
CA MET A 116 9.08 9.95 -5.43
C MET A 116 10.08 10.54 -4.42
N ASP A 117 9.75 10.48 -3.13
CA ASP A 117 10.64 10.97 -2.06
C ASP A 117 11.90 10.10 -1.91
N ASN A 118 11.77 8.77 -2.10
CA ASN A 118 12.91 7.86 -2.05
C ASN A 118 13.96 8.12 -3.15
N TYR A 119 13.55 8.72 -4.27
CA TYR A 119 14.44 9.15 -5.36
C TYR A 119 14.64 10.67 -5.42
N GLU A 120 14.34 11.37 -4.33
CA GLU A 120 14.59 12.80 -4.15
C GLU A 120 13.96 13.69 -5.25
N PHE A 121 12.84 13.28 -5.83
CA PHE A 121 12.13 14.13 -6.80
C PHE A 121 11.61 15.39 -6.14
N ASP A 122 11.72 16.53 -6.81
CA ASP A 122 11.24 17.80 -6.26
C ASP A 122 9.72 17.81 -6.07
N ASP A 123 9.35 18.26 -4.88
CA ASP A 123 8.01 18.32 -4.34
C ASP A 123 6.99 19.02 -5.27
N TYR A 124 7.41 20.08 -5.97
CA TYR A 124 6.57 20.79 -6.93
C TYR A 124 6.26 19.89 -8.12
N TYR A 125 7.27 19.25 -8.72
CA TYR A 125 7.06 18.36 -9.87
C TYR A 125 6.26 17.10 -9.53
N GLN A 126 6.41 16.57 -8.31
CA GLN A 126 5.55 15.49 -7.83
C GLN A 126 4.07 15.89 -7.87
N ARG A 127 3.73 17.10 -7.42
CA ARG A 127 2.33 17.57 -7.38
C ARG A 127 1.82 17.96 -8.77
N GLU A 128 2.66 18.57 -9.61
CA GLU A 128 2.33 18.90 -11.00
C GLU A 128 2.01 17.65 -11.84
N LEU A 129 2.79 16.58 -11.68
CA LEU A 129 2.51 15.32 -12.37
C LEU A 129 1.15 14.74 -11.94
N LEU A 130 0.85 14.77 -10.63
CA LEU A 130 -0.43 14.30 -10.12
C LEU A 130 -1.61 15.13 -10.66
N MET A 131 -1.49 16.46 -10.66
CA MET A 131 -2.49 17.35 -11.27
C MET A 131 -2.67 17.05 -12.76
N SER A 132 -1.58 16.81 -13.47
CA SER A 132 -1.60 16.44 -14.89
C SER A 132 -2.32 15.11 -15.12
N LEU A 133 -2.11 14.10 -14.27
CA LEU A 133 -2.80 12.82 -14.33
C LEU A 133 -4.29 12.94 -14.03
N MET A 134 -4.67 13.72 -13.00
CA MET A 134 -6.07 14.01 -12.68
C MET A 134 -6.78 14.69 -13.86
N ASN A 135 -6.15 15.70 -14.45
CA ASN A 135 -6.65 16.41 -15.62
C ASN A 135 -6.79 15.48 -16.84
N LEU A 136 -5.75 14.68 -17.13
CA LEU A 136 -5.74 13.72 -18.24
C LEU A 136 -6.89 12.71 -18.12
N CYS A 137 -7.15 12.23 -16.90
CA CYS A 137 -8.20 11.27 -16.60
C CYS A 137 -9.61 11.89 -16.51
N GLY A 138 -9.72 13.21 -16.58
CA GLY A 138 -10.99 13.91 -16.39
C GLY A 138 -11.57 13.72 -15.00
N TYR A 139 -10.73 13.62 -13.97
CA TYR A 139 -11.16 13.31 -12.61
C TYR A 139 -12.18 14.33 -12.11
N TYR A 140 -13.33 13.86 -11.63
CA TYR A 140 -14.43 14.72 -11.19
C TYR A 140 -14.01 15.72 -10.10
N GLY A 141 -13.01 15.33 -9.30
CA GLY A 141 -12.50 16.10 -8.18
C GLY A 141 -11.48 17.16 -8.58
N THR A 142 -10.95 17.16 -9.81
CA THR A 142 -9.76 17.95 -10.19
C THR A 142 -9.87 19.43 -9.87
N ARG A 143 -11.06 20.03 -10.06
CA ARG A 143 -11.32 21.44 -9.76
C ARG A 143 -11.19 21.83 -8.28
N TYR A 144 -11.18 20.85 -7.38
CA TYR A 144 -11.01 21.05 -5.94
C TYR A 144 -9.56 20.90 -5.49
N PHE A 145 -8.65 20.53 -6.39
CA PHE A 145 -7.23 20.38 -6.11
C PHE A 145 -6.45 21.59 -6.58
N SER A 146 -5.53 22.04 -5.72
CA SER A 146 -4.44 22.95 -6.04
C SER A 146 -3.13 22.31 -5.58
N LEU A 147 -1.99 22.85 -6.01
CA LEU A 147 -0.69 22.36 -5.56
C LEU A 147 -0.53 22.50 -4.05
N GLU A 148 -1.01 23.58 -3.45
CA GLU A 148 -0.95 23.80 -2.00
C GLU A 148 -1.81 22.78 -1.26
N ARG A 149 -3.00 22.47 -1.79
CA ARG A 149 -3.87 21.45 -1.23
C ARG A 149 -3.22 20.08 -1.31
N LEU A 150 -2.67 19.69 -2.46
CA LEU A 150 -1.95 18.43 -2.63
C LEU A 150 -0.73 18.35 -1.70
N GLY A 151 -0.03 19.46 -1.47
CA GLY A 151 1.06 19.53 -0.50
C GLY A 151 0.59 19.30 0.94
N SER A 152 -0.58 19.81 1.29
CA SER A 152 -1.19 19.61 2.61
C SER A 152 -1.65 18.17 2.79
N GLU A 153 -2.30 17.60 1.77
CA GLU A 153 -2.71 16.20 1.75
C GLU A 153 -1.51 15.25 1.82
N LYS A 154 -0.43 15.52 1.08
CA LYS A 154 0.83 14.76 1.19
C LYS A 154 1.31 14.71 2.64
N LYS A 155 1.37 15.84 3.34
CA LYS A 155 1.85 15.90 4.73
C LYS A 155 1.02 15.03 5.67
N VAL A 156 -0.30 15.17 5.61
CA VAL A 156 -1.23 14.38 6.42
C VAL A 156 -1.06 12.89 6.11
N LEU A 157 -1.08 12.55 4.82
CA LEU A 157 -0.98 11.18 4.33
C LEU A 157 0.32 10.50 4.75
N MET A 158 1.46 11.18 4.61
CA MET A 158 2.77 10.65 4.99
C MET A 158 2.91 10.50 6.52
N SER A 159 2.16 11.27 7.32
CA SER A 159 2.21 11.19 8.78
C SER A 159 1.24 10.18 9.40
N GLU A 160 0.10 9.90 8.74
CA GLU A 160 -1.00 9.13 9.31
C GLU A 160 -1.21 7.76 8.67
N MET A 161 -0.68 7.52 7.46
CA MET A 161 -0.89 6.25 6.76
C MET A 161 -0.04 5.14 7.37
N ILE A 162 -0.68 4.09 7.87
CA ILE A 162 -0.01 2.86 8.31
C ILE A 162 0.03 1.88 7.14
N MET A 163 1.19 1.76 6.50
CA MET A 163 1.46 0.76 5.47
C MET A 163 2.42 -0.31 5.99
N GLY A 164 2.08 -1.57 5.78
CA GLY A 164 2.99 -2.71 5.95
C GLY A 164 3.23 -3.43 4.62
N SER A 165 4.31 -4.20 4.55
CA SER A 165 4.64 -5.05 3.40
C SER A 165 3.51 -6.00 3.01
N GLU A 166 2.82 -6.52 4.01
CA GLU A 166 1.70 -7.43 3.85
C GLU A 166 0.53 -6.76 3.14
N LEU A 167 0.35 -5.46 3.34
CA LEU A 167 -0.70 -4.70 2.69
C LEU A 167 -0.45 -4.60 1.18
N LEU A 168 0.79 -4.40 0.75
CA LEU A 168 1.13 -4.35 -0.67
C LEU A 168 0.82 -5.66 -1.39
N ARG A 169 0.99 -6.81 -0.70
CA ARG A 169 0.56 -8.12 -1.22
C ARG A 169 -0.96 -8.23 -1.37
N ILE A 170 -1.73 -7.61 -0.47
CA ILE A 170 -3.22 -7.63 -0.52
C ILE A 170 -3.76 -6.74 -1.63
N LEU A 171 -3.06 -5.65 -1.96
CA LEU A 171 -3.48 -4.66 -2.94
C LEU A 171 -3.11 -5.06 -4.38
N ASP A 172 -2.70 -6.31 -4.60
CA ASP A 172 -2.29 -6.85 -5.88
C ASP A 172 -1.11 -6.12 -6.55
N TYR A 173 -0.33 -5.33 -5.80
CA TYR A 173 0.94 -4.77 -6.32
C TYR A 173 1.97 -5.87 -6.60
N ALA A 174 1.81 -7.04 -5.98
CA ALA A 174 2.65 -8.22 -6.19
C ALA A 174 2.01 -9.24 -7.15
N THR A 175 0.72 -9.11 -7.49
CA THR A 175 -0.02 -10.08 -8.30
C THR A 175 -0.56 -9.40 -9.55
N GLU A 176 0.06 -9.68 -10.70
CA GLU A 176 -0.62 -9.42 -11.96
C GLU A 176 -1.89 -10.25 -12.00
N SER A 177 -3.05 -9.58 -11.94
CA SER A 177 -4.26 -10.13 -12.55
C SER A 177 -4.10 -10.03 -14.07
N GLY A 178 -3.17 -10.83 -14.61
CA GLY A 178 -3.05 -11.06 -16.04
C GLY A 178 -4.36 -11.63 -16.54
N SER A 179 -5.06 -10.86 -17.37
CA SER A 179 -6.04 -11.43 -18.28
C SER A 179 -5.29 -12.34 -19.26
N GLY A 180 -5.26 -13.63 -18.97
CA GLY A 180 -4.79 -14.68 -19.89
C GLY A 180 -3.43 -15.29 -19.53
N ASP A 181 -3.48 -16.52 -19.00
CA ASP A 181 -2.63 -17.67 -19.30
C ASP A 181 -1.10 -17.57 -19.40
N GLU A 182 -0.45 -16.52 -18.91
CA GLU A 182 0.99 -16.55 -18.67
C GLU A 182 1.27 -16.39 -17.17
N MET A 183 1.63 -17.50 -16.53
CA MET A 183 2.15 -17.51 -15.16
C MET A 183 3.45 -16.69 -15.13
N VAL A 184 3.38 -15.48 -14.58
CA VAL A 184 4.58 -14.72 -14.18
C VAL A 184 5.36 -15.59 -13.19
N PRO A 185 6.68 -15.82 -13.40
CA PRO A 185 7.48 -16.65 -12.51
C PRO A 185 7.43 -16.09 -11.08
N GLY A 186 7.28 -16.97 -10.09
CA GLY A 186 7.21 -16.56 -8.67
C GLY A 186 8.40 -15.73 -8.17
N SER A 187 9.51 -15.69 -8.91
CA SER A 187 10.68 -14.82 -8.64
C SER A 187 10.37 -13.33 -8.74
N ASP A 188 9.54 -12.91 -9.70
CA ASP A 188 9.31 -11.49 -9.96
C ASP A 188 8.39 -10.88 -8.90
N ILE A 189 7.53 -11.72 -8.30
CA ILE A 189 6.62 -11.38 -7.20
C ILE A 189 7.41 -11.12 -5.92
N GLU A 190 8.38 -11.98 -5.60
CA GLU A 190 9.25 -11.82 -4.43
C GLU A 190 10.14 -10.59 -4.57
N ILE A 191 10.64 -10.30 -5.77
CA ILE A 191 11.42 -9.09 -6.07
C ILE A 191 10.57 -7.83 -5.86
N LEU A 192 9.39 -7.74 -6.49
CA LEU A 192 8.50 -6.58 -6.34
C LEU A 192 8.02 -6.35 -4.90
N THR A 193 7.82 -7.45 -4.16
CA THR A 193 7.50 -7.38 -2.73
C THR A 193 8.69 -6.89 -1.92
N SER A 194 9.90 -7.37 -2.21
CA SER A 194 11.12 -6.91 -1.51
C SER A 194 11.43 -5.44 -1.79
N GLU A 195 11.09 -4.94 -2.99
CA GLU A 195 11.23 -3.53 -3.39
C GLU A 195 10.19 -2.66 -2.70
N ALA A 196 8.95 -3.13 -2.67
CA ALA A 196 7.88 -2.58 -1.84
C ALA A 196 8.33 -2.44 -0.36
N ASP A 197 8.91 -3.50 0.20
CA ASP A 197 9.41 -3.51 1.58
C ASP A 197 10.59 -2.54 1.78
N ALA A 198 11.47 -2.45 0.78
CA ALA A 198 12.56 -1.48 0.73
C ALA A 198 12.07 -0.03 0.68
N HIS A 199 10.95 0.23 0.01
CA HIS A 199 10.36 1.57 -0.08
C HIS A 199 9.48 1.93 1.12
N LEU A 200 9.00 0.97 1.90
CA LEU A 200 8.17 1.24 3.10
C LEU A 200 9.00 1.48 4.36
N ASN A 201 10.18 0.88 4.46
CA ASN A 201 11.12 1.09 5.57
C ASN A 201 12.01 2.34 5.37
#